data_AF-A0A4Q3DCJ2-F1
#
_entry.id   AF-A0A4Q3DCJ2-F1
#
_cell.length_a   1.000
_cell.length_b   1.000
_cell.length_c   1.000
_cell.angle_alpha   90.00
_cell.angle_beta   90.00
_cell.angle_gamma   90.00
#
_symmetry.space_group_name_H-M   'P 1'
#
loop_
_entity.id
_entity.type
_entity.pdbx_description
1 polymer ?
#
loop_
_entity_poly.entity_id
_entity_poly.type
_entity_poly.pdbx_seq_one_letter_code
_entity_poly.pdbx_strand_id
1 'polypeptide(L)'
;MSGVAAPVSATERMDLLDGLRGFALLGILLANIDYWSGWLFLTPDQAAALAGGTQAHVQHVLHKLLIDGKFYTIFSLLFGLGFTLQLSRLEKRGADGVAIFRRRLLALLAIGLVHLWLIWDGDILTLYALLGLL
;
A
#
# COMPACT_ATOMS: atom_id res chain seq x y z
N MET A 1 23.48 -24.73 8.73
CA MET A 1 22.64 -25.53 7.81
C MET A 1 21.70 -24.53 7.14
N SER A 2 21.98 -24.14 5.91
CA SER A 2 21.21 -23.10 5.22
C SER A 2 19.87 -23.69 4.77
N GLY A 3 18.80 -23.43 5.52
CA GLY A 3 17.44 -23.75 5.07
C GLY A 3 17.19 -23.10 3.70
N VAL A 4 16.69 -23.87 2.74
CA VAL A 4 16.43 -23.38 1.38
C VAL A 4 15.30 -22.36 1.44
N ALA A 5 15.60 -21.11 1.14
CA ALA A 5 14.60 -20.07 0.93
C ALA A 5 13.88 -20.34 -0.40
N ALA A 6 12.86 -21.19 -0.36
CA ALA A 6 12.02 -21.53 -1.51
C ALA A 6 10.77 -20.62 -1.57
N PRO A 7 10.20 -20.37 -2.77
CA PRO A 7 8.92 -19.71 -2.94
C PRO A 7 7.83 -20.33 -2.06
N VAL A 8 6.84 -19.53 -1.67
CA VAL A 8 5.65 -20.02 -0.96
C VAL A 8 4.89 -20.98 -1.89
N SER A 9 4.63 -22.20 -1.42
CA SER A 9 3.84 -23.16 -2.19
C SER A 9 2.37 -22.72 -2.25
N ALA A 10 1.64 -23.13 -3.30
CA ALA A 10 0.22 -22.77 -3.45
C ALA A 10 -0.61 -23.15 -2.21
N THR A 11 -0.29 -24.28 -1.56
CA THR A 11 -0.95 -24.78 -0.35
C THR A 11 -0.69 -23.95 0.89
N GLU A 12 0.38 -23.14 0.90
CA GLU A 12 0.72 -22.24 1.99
C GLU A 12 0.22 -20.80 1.73
N ARG A 13 -0.41 -20.53 0.58
CA ARG A 13 -0.99 -19.22 0.29
C ARG A 13 -2.28 -19.04 1.08
N MET A 14 -2.50 -17.80 1.52
CA MET A 14 -3.73 -17.41 2.19
C MET A 14 -4.54 -16.58 1.21
N ASP A 15 -5.46 -17.22 0.49
CA ASP A 15 -6.25 -16.57 -0.56
C ASP A 15 -7.03 -15.36 -0.04
N LEU A 16 -7.54 -15.44 1.20
CA LEU A 16 -8.21 -14.32 1.86
C LEU A 16 -7.27 -13.12 2.05
N LEU A 17 -6.01 -13.35 2.44
CA LEU A 17 -5.04 -12.28 2.67
C LEU A 17 -4.66 -11.61 1.35
N ASP A 18 -4.47 -12.40 0.29
CA ASP A 18 -4.19 -11.90 -1.05
C ASP A 18 -5.39 -11.12 -1.61
N GLY A 19 -6.62 -11.61 -1.40
CA GLY A 19 -7.85 -10.92 -1.77
C GLY A 19 -8.03 -9.59 -1.04
N LEU A 20 -7.76 -9.54 0.26
CA LEU A 20 -7.82 -8.31 1.06
C LEU A 20 -6.79 -7.27 0.59
N ARG A 21 -5.59 -7.70 0.17
CA ARG A 21 -4.60 -6.80 -0.42
C ARG A 21 -5.07 -6.23 -1.74
N GLY A 22 -5.63 -7.07 -2.62
CA GLY A 22 -6.22 -6.62 -3.88
C GLY A 22 -7.34 -5.61 -3.66
N PHE A 23 -8.23 -5.89 -2.71
CA PHE A 23 -9.29 -4.96 -2.30
C PHE A 23 -8.73 -3.65 -1.76
N ALA A 24 -7.67 -3.72 -0.95
CA ALA A 24 -7.03 -2.54 -0.41
C ALA A 24 -6.38 -1.67 -1.50
N LEU A 25 -5.75 -2.29 -2.49
CA LEU A 25 -5.17 -1.60 -3.65
C LEU A 25 -6.25 -0.91 -4.50
N LEU A 26 -7.43 -1.52 -4.67
CA LEU A 26 -8.55 -0.86 -5.36
C LEU A 26 -8.99 0.41 -4.63
N GLY A 27 -9.08 0.38 -3.31
CA GLY A 27 -9.42 1.59 -2.56
C GLY A 27 -8.31 2.65 -2.55
N ILE A 28 -7.03 2.25 -2.59
CA ILE A 28 -5.91 3.19 -2.80
C ILE A 28 -6.01 3.84 -4.18
N LEU A 29 -6.37 3.08 -5.22
CA LEU A 29 -6.60 3.64 -6.56
C LEU A 29 -7.70 4.71 -6.50
N LEU A 30 -8.83 4.41 -5.84
CA LEU A 30 -9.92 5.38 -5.68
C LEU A 30 -9.45 6.63 -4.92
N ALA A 31 -8.69 6.48 -3.83
CA ALA A 31 -8.16 7.60 -3.06
C ALA A 31 -7.28 8.53 -3.91
N ASN A 32 -6.58 7.97 -4.90
CA ASN A 32 -5.69 8.73 -5.78
C ASN A 32 -6.40 9.42 -6.94
N ILE A 33 -7.69 9.13 -7.19
CA ILE A 33 -8.44 9.82 -8.24
C ILE A 33 -8.47 11.33 -7.98
N ASP A 34 -8.54 11.78 -6.73
CA ASP A 34 -8.56 13.21 -6.41
C ASP A 34 -7.26 13.92 -6.82
N TYR A 35 -6.12 13.25 -6.68
CA TYR A 35 -4.82 13.76 -7.15
C TYR A 35 -4.76 13.73 -8.69
N TRP A 36 -5.04 12.58 -9.31
CA TRP A 36 -4.87 12.39 -10.76
C TRP A 36 -5.89 13.13 -11.61
N SER A 37 -7.09 13.39 -11.08
CA SER A 37 -8.09 14.25 -11.73
C SER A 37 -7.76 15.73 -11.65
N GLY A 38 -6.78 16.11 -10.82
CA GLY A 38 -6.43 17.49 -10.52
C GLY A 38 -7.37 18.17 -9.51
N TRP A 39 -8.38 17.45 -9.00
CA TRP A 39 -9.35 17.97 -8.04
C TRP A 39 -8.69 18.52 -6.77
N LEU A 40 -7.64 17.86 -6.30
CA LEU A 40 -6.87 18.26 -5.12
C LEU A 40 -6.21 19.64 -5.25
N PHE A 41 -5.97 20.12 -6.49
CA PHE A 41 -5.27 21.38 -6.75
C PHE A 41 -6.20 22.57 -7.02
N LEU A 42 -7.52 22.35 -7.00
CA LEU A 42 -8.50 23.40 -7.21
C LEU A 42 -8.61 24.30 -5.97
N THR A 43 -8.81 25.60 -6.19
CA THR A 43 -9.24 26.49 -5.11
C THR A 43 -10.68 26.15 -4.69
N PRO A 44 -11.11 26.51 -3.46
CA PRO A 44 -12.49 26.32 -3.04
C PRO A 44 -13.51 26.90 -4.02
N ASP A 45 -13.23 28.08 -4.59
CA ASP A 45 -14.11 28.74 -5.56
C ASP A 45 -14.18 27.98 -6.89
N GLN A 46 -13.05 27.46 -7.38
CA GLN A 46 -13.01 26.64 -8.58
C GLN A 46 -13.74 25.31 -8.38
N ALA A 47 -13.50 24.65 -7.24
CA ALA A 47 -14.18 23.42 -6.87
C ALA A 47 -15.70 23.65 -6.72
N ALA A 48 -16.12 24.78 -6.15
CA ALA A 48 -17.54 25.14 -6.05
C ALA A 48 -18.17 25.42 -7.43
N ALA A 49 -17.45 26.06 -8.35
CA ALA A 49 -17.92 26.30 -9.71
C ALA A 49 -18.04 25.01 -10.53
N LEU A 50 -17.19 24.02 -10.27
CA LEU A 50 -17.20 22.69 -10.90
C LEU A 50 -18.15 21.70 -10.21
N ALA A 51 -18.43 21.88 -8.93
CA ALA A 51 -19.34 21.05 -8.17
C ALA A 51 -20.76 21.28 -8.70
N GLY A 52 -21.27 20.31 -9.48
CA GLY A 52 -22.60 20.31 -10.09
C GLY A 52 -23.77 20.22 -9.10
N GLY A 53 -23.72 20.96 -7.99
CA GLY A 53 -24.76 21.03 -6.96
C GLY A 53 -24.60 20.01 -5.82
N THR A 54 -25.70 19.76 -5.11
CA THR A 54 -25.76 18.92 -3.90
C THR A 54 -25.28 17.49 -4.10
N GLN A 55 -25.50 16.89 -5.27
CA GLN A 55 -25.02 15.54 -5.59
C GLN A 55 -23.49 15.47 -5.59
N ALA A 56 -22.82 16.49 -6.14
CA ALA A 56 -21.37 16.60 -6.16
C ALA A 56 -20.76 16.77 -4.75
N HIS A 57 -21.52 17.41 -3.85
CA HIS A 57 -21.13 17.53 -2.45
C HIS A 57 -21.26 16.20 -1.71
N VAL A 58 -22.37 15.47 -1.89
CA VAL A 58 -22.59 14.17 -1.25
C VAL A 58 -21.53 13.16 -1.66
N GLN A 59 -21.20 13.05 -2.96
CA GLN A 59 -20.14 12.15 -3.42
C GLN A 59 -18.77 12.51 -2.80
N HIS A 60 -18.45 13.79 -2.66
CA HIS A 60 -17.18 14.24 -2.08
C HIS A 60 -17.10 13.88 -0.58
N VAL A 61 -18.19 14.12 0.16
CA VAL A 61 -18.29 13.74 1.56
C VAL A 61 -18.17 12.22 1.73
N LEU A 62 -18.86 11.44 0.90
CA LEU A 62 -18.75 9.97 0.93
C LEU A 62 -17.34 9.49 0.61
N HIS A 63 -16.67 10.10 -0.37
CA HIS A 63 -15.28 9.78 -0.70
C HIS A 63 -14.36 10.04 0.50
N LYS A 64 -14.42 11.25 1.07
CA LYS A 64 -13.65 11.64 2.26
C LYS A 64 -13.91 10.70 3.44
N LEU A 65 -15.17 10.34 3.66
CA LEU A 65 -15.56 9.55 4.81
C LEU A 65 -15.23 8.07 4.67
N LEU A 66 -15.29 7.49 3.46
CA LEU A 66 -15.19 6.05 3.24
C LEU A 66 -13.83 5.60 2.67
N ILE A 67 -13.20 6.43 1.85
CA ILE A 67 -12.02 6.05 1.08
C ILE A 67 -10.76 6.65 1.70
N ASP A 68 -10.78 7.97 1.92
CA ASP A 68 -9.59 8.74 2.22
C ASP A 68 -8.91 8.25 3.52
N GLY A 69 -7.61 7.92 3.44
CA GLY A 69 -6.80 7.35 4.52
C GLY A 69 -7.09 5.89 4.93
N LYS A 70 -8.32 5.38 4.76
CA LYS A 70 -8.70 4.04 5.28
C LYS A 70 -7.98 2.91 4.58
N PHE A 71 -7.94 2.97 3.26
CA PHE A 71 -7.34 1.91 2.47
C PHE A 71 -5.81 1.87 2.60
N TYR A 72 -5.16 3.02 2.80
CA TYR A 72 -3.75 3.09 3.19
C TYR A 72 -3.49 2.40 4.52
N THR A 73 -4.36 2.62 5.51
CA THR A 73 -4.26 1.98 6.83
C THR A 73 -4.44 0.47 6.74
N ILE A 74 -5.47 0.00 6.03
CA ILE A 74 -5.71 -1.42 5.81
C ILE A 74 -4.52 -2.06 5.08
N PHE A 75 -4.05 -1.43 4.00
CA PHE A 75 -2.91 -1.94 3.25
C PHE A 75 -1.63 -1.99 4.09
N SER A 76 -1.37 -0.97 4.91
CA SER A 76 -0.24 -0.94 5.87
C SER A 76 -0.29 -2.12 6.84
N LEU A 77 -1.47 -2.40 7.40
CA LEU A 77 -1.67 -3.53 8.32
C LEU A 77 -1.43 -4.87 7.61
N LEU A 78 -1.99 -5.06 6.41
CA LEU A 78 -1.83 -6.30 5.63
C LEU A 78 -0.40 -6.50 5.13
N PHE A 79 0.32 -5.42 4.90
CA PHE A 79 1.73 -5.41 4.56
C PHE A 79 2.58 -5.89 5.76
N GLY A 80 2.37 -5.29 6.94
CA GLY A 80 3.03 -5.72 8.19
C GLY A 80 2.71 -7.18 8.56
N LEU A 81 1.44 -7.59 8.48
CA LEU A 81 1.03 -8.98 8.70
C LEU A 81 1.73 -9.95 7.72
N GLY A 82 1.91 -9.52 6.47
CA GLY A 82 2.66 -10.27 5.47
C GLY A 82 4.09 -10.57 5.89
N PHE A 83 4.73 -9.63 6.55
CA PHE A 83 6.09 -9.78 7.05
C PHE A 83 6.18 -10.76 8.20
N THR A 84 5.30 -10.63 9.19
CA THR A 84 5.26 -11.57 10.32
C THR A 84 5.04 -13.00 9.82
N LEU A 85 4.11 -13.19 8.89
CA LEU A 85 3.86 -14.50 8.28
C LEU A 85 5.06 -15.02 7.49
N GLN A 86 5.77 -14.15 6.76
CA GLN A 86 6.96 -14.53 6.03
C GLN A 86 8.08 -14.97 6.97
N LEU A 87 8.33 -14.19 8.03
CA LEU A 87 9.39 -14.47 9.01
C LEU A 87 9.11 -15.79 9.72
N SER A 88 7.89 -16.01 10.22
CA SER A 88 7.52 -17.26 10.88
C SER A 88 7.67 -18.50 9.97
N ARG A 89 7.47 -18.36 8.65
CA ARG A 89 7.68 -19.46 7.70
C ARG A 89 9.16 -19.74 7.46
N LEU A 90 9.98 -18.70 7.38
CA LEU A 90 11.43 -18.84 7.18
C LEU A 90 12.11 -19.42 8.42
N GLU A 91 11.70 -19.01 9.62
CA GLU A 91 12.13 -19.58 10.89
C GLU A 91 11.82 -21.07 10.99
N LYS A 92 10.58 -21.47 10.65
CA LYS A 92 10.18 -22.89 10.60
C LYS A 92 11.01 -23.73 9.63
N ARG A 93 11.61 -23.11 8.62
CA ARG A 93 12.46 -23.76 7.61
C ARG A 93 13.95 -23.67 7.92
N GLY A 94 14.34 -23.08 9.07
CA GLY A 94 15.74 -22.89 9.45
C GLY A 94 16.50 -21.93 8.54
N ALA A 95 15.80 -21.02 7.86
CA ALA A 95 16.41 -19.98 7.03
C ALA A 95 16.58 -18.69 7.84
N ASP A 96 17.57 -17.87 7.48
CA ASP A 96 17.74 -16.54 8.06
C ASP A 96 16.67 -15.58 7.51
N GLY A 97 15.52 -15.56 8.20
CA GLY A 97 14.38 -14.76 7.82
C GLY A 97 14.64 -13.25 7.89
N VAL A 98 15.50 -12.81 8.81
CA VAL A 98 15.83 -11.38 8.99
C VAL A 98 16.68 -10.88 7.84
N ALA A 99 17.69 -11.64 7.40
CA ALA A 99 18.51 -11.26 6.24
C ALA A 99 17.68 -11.17 4.95
N ILE A 100 16.77 -12.11 4.73
CA ILE A 100 15.87 -12.11 3.57
C ILE A 100 14.91 -10.91 3.63
N PHE A 101 14.35 -10.65 4.81
CA PHE A 101 13.46 -9.52 5.05
C PHE A 101 14.13 -8.18 4.75
N ARG A 102 15.34 -7.94 5.30
CA ARG A 102 16.11 -6.70 5.03
C ARG A 102 16.40 -6.52 3.54
N ARG A 103 16.81 -7.57 2.83
CA ARG A 103 17.04 -7.50 1.37
C ARG A 103 15.78 -7.08 0.61
N ARG A 104 14.62 -7.61 0.99
CA ARG A 104 13.33 -7.22 0.38
C ARG A 104 12.97 -5.77 0.67
N LEU A 105 13.15 -5.30 1.90
CA LEU A 105 12.91 -3.90 2.24
C LEU A 105 13.86 -2.96 1.51
N LEU A 106 15.13 -3.31 1.36
CA LEU A 106 16.08 -2.51 0.58
C LEU A 106 15.70 -2.45 -0.90
N ALA A 107 15.25 -3.58 -1.48
CA ALA A 107 14.71 -3.58 -2.84
C ALA A 107 13.45 -2.71 -2.95
N LEU A 108 12.54 -2.81 -1.97
CA LEU A 108 11.34 -1.98 -1.91
C LEU A 108 11.66 -0.50 -1.76
N LEU A 109 12.66 -0.15 -0.95
CA LEU A 109 13.15 1.21 -0.77
C LEU A 109 13.71 1.75 -2.09
N ALA A 110 14.52 0.96 -2.80
CA ALA A 110 15.05 1.38 -4.10
C ALA A 110 13.93 1.64 -5.10
N ILE A 111 12.92 0.76 -5.15
CA ILE A 111 11.73 0.95 -6.01
C ILE A 111 10.95 2.21 -5.60
N GLY A 112 10.73 2.41 -4.29
CA GLY A 112 10.04 3.58 -3.76
C GLY A 112 10.76 4.89 -4.07
N LEU A 113 12.08 4.92 -3.91
CA LEU A 113 12.89 6.10 -4.26
C LEU A 113 12.84 6.39 -5.76
N VAL A 114 12.97 5.37 -6.61
CA VAL A 114 12.83 5.55 -8.06
C VAL A 114 11.44 6.09 -8.41
N HIS A 115 10.40 5.55 -7.79
CA HIS A 115 9.02 6.00 -7.99
C HIS A 115 8.80 7.44 -7.52
N LEU A 116 9.25 7.77 -6.31
CA LEU A 116 9.11 9.10 -5.71
C LEU A 116 9.79 10.19 -6.55
N TRP A 117 10.96 9.89 -7.11
CA TRP A 117 11.78 10.87 -7.84
C TRP A 117 11.43 10.96 -9.33
N LEU A 118 11.00 9.86 -9.96
CA LEU A 118 10.80 9.81 -11.41
C LEU A 118 9.34 9.70 -11.84
N ILE A 119 8.43 9.29 -10.96
CA ILE A 119 7.04 8.98 -11.33
C ILE A 119 6.07 9.93 -10.63
N TRP A 120 6.02 9.92 -9.30
CA TRP A 120 4.98 10.64 -8.55
C TRP A 120 5.34 10.78 -7.05
N ASP A 121 5.04 11.94 -6.47
CA ASP A 121 5.39 12.33 -5.10
C ASP A 121 4.55 11.65 -3.99
N GLY A 122 3.43 11.02 -4.33
CA GLY A 122 2.59 10.28 -3.37
C GLY A 122 3.03 8.84 -3.06
N ASP A 123 4.34 8.57 -3.07
CA ASP A 123 4.88 7.22 -2.82
C ASP A 123 4.66 6.73 -1.39
N ILE A 124 4.07 5.53 -1.25
CA ILE A 124 3.93 4.84 0.05
C ILE A 124 5.02 3.80 0.28
N LEU A 125 5.73 3.36 -0.76
CA LEU A 125 6.68 2.25 -0.69
C LEU A 125 7.92 2.62 0.12
N THR A 126 8.43 3.84 -0.08
CA THR A 126 9.56 4.40 0.67
C THR A 126 9.26 4.44 2.15
N LEU A 127 8.08 4.94 2.53
CA LEU A 127 7.64 5.01 3.92
C LEU A 127 7.60 3.62 4.56
N TYR A 128 6.99 2.65 3.88
CA TYR A 128 6.90 1.28 4.37
C TYR A 128 8.25 0.60 4.49
N ALA A 129 9.15 0.85 3.54
CA ALA A 129 10.49 0.28 3.57
C ALA A 129 11.31 0.83 4.75
N LEU A 130 11.25 2.15 4.99
CA LEU A 130 11.94 2.79 6.11
C LEU A 130 11.38 2.33 7.46
N LEU A 131 10.06 2.33 7.62
CA LEU A 131 9.42 1.88 8.86
C LEU A 131 9.66 0.40 9.14
N GLY A 132 9.76 -0.44 8.10
CA GLY A 132 10.09 -1.86 8.27
C GLY A 132 11.57 -2.12 8.57
N LEU A 133 12.47 -1.19 8.25
CA LEU A 133 13.90 -1.29 8.54
C LEU A 133 14.27 -0.79 9.93
N LEU A 134 13.42 0.03 10.54
CA LEU A 134 13.55 0.56 11.90
C LEU A 134 13.33 -0.53 12.96
#